data_AF-A0A2U1JW29-F1
#
_entry.id   AF-A0A2U1JW29-F1
#
_cell.length_a   1.000
_cell.length_b   1.000
_cell.length_c   1.000
_cell.angle_alpha   90.00
_cell.angle_beta   90.00
_cell.angle_gamma   90.00
#
_symmetry.space_group_name_H-M   'P 1'
#
loop_
_entity.id
_entity.type
_entity.pdbx_description
1 polymer ?
#
loop_
_entity_poly.entity_id
_entity_poly.type
_entity_poly.pdbx_seq_one_letter_code
_entity_poly.pdbx_strand_id
1 'polypeptide(L)'
;MKNLICISIILLVIIGCNTTKSTVFSTDKPKTESNDTIKIANDELHYEVIIIEPGFDFWLHSTAYPRGFHSQTYLENKNYLYVSEWNNRVLQPQIYNPNLYEMTIQYDPNIDYGYEVNYLIYNYMIYFQNKYNQKLYGYVPTK
;
A
#
# COMPACT_ATOMS: atom_id res chain seq x y z
N MET A 1 -9.65 -58.96 2.44
CA MET A 1 -9.17 -57.93 1.49
C MET A 1 -10.16 -56.76 1.38
N LYS A 2 -10.44 -56.05 2.48
CA LYS A 2 -11.36 -54.89 2.49
C LYS A 2 -10.72 -53.64 3.16
N ASN A 3 -9.65 -53.83 3.92
CA ASN A 3 -8.95 -52.77 4.64
C ASN A 3 -7.81 -52.12 3.82
N LEU A 4 -7.49 -52.65 2.63
CA LEU A 4 -6.51 -52.06 1.71
C LEU A 4 -7.15 -51.06 0.73
N ILE A 5 -8.47 -51.13 0.53
CA ILE A 5 -9.20 -50.21 -0.34
C ILE A 5 -9.44 -48.86 0.36
N CYS A 6 -9.62 -48.86 1.68
CA CYS A 6 -9.84 -47.62 2.44
C CYS A 6 -8.59 -46.73 2.54
N ILE A 7 -7.38 -47.30 2.44
CA ILE A 7 -6.13 -46.54 2.53
C ILE A 7 -5.84 -45.81 1.20
N SER A 8 -6.33 -46.33 0.08
CA SER A 8 -6.08 -45.72 -1.24
C SER A 8 -6.93 -44.48 -1.53
N ILE A 9 -8.01 -44.24 -0.77
CA ILE A 9 -8.91 -43.09 -0.94
C ILE A 9 -8.42 -41.85 -0.17
N ILE A 10 -7.59 -42.02 0.86
CA ILE A 10 -7.07 -40.90 1.67
C ILE A 10 -5.84 -40.24 1.04
N LEU A 11 -5.14 -40.91 0.11
CA LEU A 11 -3.90 -40.41 -0.48
C LEU A 11 -4.08 -39.48 -1.69
N LEU A 12 -5.31 -39.22 -2.15
CA LEU A 12 -5.60 -38.49 -3.39
C LEU A 12 -6.07 -37.03 -3.20
N VAL A 13 -6.08 -36.51 -1.96
CA VAL A 13 -6.63 -35.17 -1.66
C VAL A 13 -5.55 -34.06 -1.54
N ILE A 14 -4.26 -34.39 -1.69
CA ILE A 14 -3.16 -33.41 -1.50
C ILE A 14 -2.50 -32.90 -2.80
N ILE A 15 -3.14 -33.06 -3.96
CA ILE A 15 -2.60 -32.49 -5.21
C ILE A 15 -3.56 -31.44 -5.75
N GLY A 16 -3.22 -30.16 -5.56
CA GLY A 16 -3.73 -29.09 -6.41
C GLY A 16 -4.07 -27.75 -5.77
N CYS A 17 -3.31 -27.23 -4.80
CA CYS A 17 -3.31 -25.80 -4.53
C CYS A 17 -2.38 -25.12 -5.55
N ASN A 18 -2.88 -24.86 -6.76
CA ASN A 18 -2.17 -24.04 -7.74
C ASN A 18 -2.32 -22.58 -7.34
N THR A 19 -1.35 -22.06 -6.60
CA THR A 19 -1.17 -20.61 -6.50
C THR A 19 -0.67 -20.11 -7.85
N THR A 20 -1.40 -19.20 -8.46
CA THR A 20 -0.96 -18.51 -9.68
C THR A 20 0.35 -17.79 -9.35
N LYS A 21 1.47 -18.27 -9.90
CA LYS A 21 2.74 -17.56 -9.82
C LYS A 21 2.59 -16.29 -10.64
N SER A 22 2.38 -15.17 -9.98
CA SER A 22 2.57 -13.86 -10.60
C SER A 22 4.01 -13.77 -11.05
N THR A 23 4.20 -13.64 -12.36
CA THR A 23 5.45 -13.30 -13.02
C THR A 23 6.07 -12.09 -12.33
N VAL A 24 7.14 -12.33 -11.58
CA VAL A 24 8.04 -11.29 -11.09
C VAL A 24 8.77 -10.76 -12.31
N PHE A 25 8.40 -9.57 -12.76
CA PHE A 25 9.27 -8.78 -13.62
C PHE A 25 10.48 -8.38 -12.77
N SER A 26 11.58 -9.10 -12.91
CA SER A 26 12.88 -8.67 -12.41
C SER A 26 13.36 -7.52 -13.28
N THR A 27 13.13 -6.28 -12.82
CA THR A 27 13.92 -5.13 -13.24
C THR A 27 15.06 -5.00 -12.25
N ASP A 28 16.19 -5.63 -12.57
CA ASP A 28 17.48 -5.19 -12.04
C ASP A 28 17.71 -3.75 -12.47
N LYS A 29 17.82 -2.82 -11.50
CA LYS A 29 18.58 -1.57 -11.65
C LYS A 29 18.89 -0.92 -10.28
N PRO A 30 19.98 -0.15 -10.21
CA PRO A 30 20.86 -0.11 -9.04
C PRO A 30 20.45 0.91 -7.99
N LYS A 31 20.90 0.64 -6.76
CA LYS A 31 21.13 1.60 -5.67
C LYS A 31 21.65 2.93 -6.23
N THR A 32 20.78 3.92 -6.29
CA THR A 32 21.16 5.31 -6.43
C THR A 32 20.30 6.09 -5.46
N GLU A 33 20.92 6.89 -4.59
CA GLU A 33 20.26 7.92 -3.81
C GLU A 33 19.76 8.99 -4.80
N SER A 34 18.64 8.72 -5.45
CA SER A 34 17.86 9.70 -6.21
C SER A 34 16.54 9.88 -5.49
N ASN A 35 15.99 11.10 -5.51
CA ASN A 35 14.65 11.37 -5.01
C ASN A 35 13.64 10.53 -5.81
N ASP A 36 13.32 9.34 -5.30
CA ASP A 36 12.37 8.42 -5.94
C ASP A 36 11.00 9.10 -5.99
N THR A 37 10.60 9.53 -7.19
CA THR A 37 9.28 10.08 -7.44
C THR A 37 8.44 8.98 -8.05
N ILE A 38 7.46 8.49 -7.30
CA ILE A 38 6.46 7.57 -7.83
C ILE A 38 5.31 8.43 -8.37
N LYS A 39 5.12 8.34 -9.68
CA LYS A 39 4.00 8.95 -10.40
C LYS A 39 3.23 7.82 -11.07
N ILE A 40 2.01 7.56 -10.59
CA ILE A 40 1.10 6.62 -11.24
C ILE A 40 -0.22 7.35 -11.49
N ALA A 41 -0.57 7.44 -12.76
CA ALA A 41 -1.88 7.87 -13.22
C ALA A 41 -2.75 6.63 -13.37
N ASN A 42 -4.03 6.74 -13.02
CA ASN A 42 -5.00 5.77 -13.45
C ASN A 42 -5.43 6.13 -14.88
N ASP A 43 -5.09 5.30 -15.87
CA ASP A 43 -5.35 5.63 -17.29
C ASP A 43 -6.85 5.75 -17.60
N GLU A 44 -7.73 5.17 -16.77
CA GLU A 44 -9.20 5.24 -16.91
C GLU A 44 -9.83 6.42 -16.15
N LEU A 45 -9.18 6.87 -15.08
CA LEU A 45 -9.70 7.88 -14.17
C LEU A 45 -8.64 8.98 -14.06
N HIS A 46 -8.91 10.16 -14.61
CA HIS A 46 -7.99 11.31 -14.80
C HIS A 46 -7.25 11.86 -13.55
N TYR A 47 -7.16 11.11 -12.46
CA TYR A 47 -6.48 11.43 -11.23
C TYR A 47 -5.10 10.76 -11.17
N GLU A 48 -4.17 11.50 -10.60
CA GLU A 48 -2.78 11.11 -10.46
C GLU A 48 -2.37 11.35 -9.00
N VAL A 49 -1.58 10.42 -8.46
CA VAL A 49 -0.89 10.62 -7.19
C VAL A 49 0.61 10.73 -7.47
N ILE A 50 1.21 11.78 -6.92
CA ILE A 50 2.65 12.03 -7.00
C ILE A 50 3.19 11.95 -5.58
N ILE A 51 4.10 11.00 -5.35
CA ILE A 51 4.77 10.83 -4.06
C ILE A 51 6.26 11.06 -4.28
N ILE A 52 6.80 12.05 -3.59
CA ILE A 52 8.22 12.41 -3.63
C ILE A 52 8.78 12.12 -2.24
N GLU A 53 9.35 10.93 -2.06
CA GLU A 53 9.86 10.52 -0.76
C GLU A 53 10.98 9.48 -0.92
N PRO A 54 12.23 9.84 -0.59
CA PRO A 54 13.36 8.93 -0.70
C PRO A 54 13.15 7.63 0.08
N GLY A 55 13.26 6.50 -0.65
CA GLY A 55 13.12 5.16 -0.10
C GLY A 55 11.68 4.66 0.03
N PHE A 56 10.67 5.44 -0.37
CA PHE A 56 9.30 4.94 -0.44
C PHE A 56 9.16 3.84 -1.50
N ASP A 57 9.74 4.02 -2.69
CA ASP A 57 9.66 3.03 -3.78
C ASP A 57 10.23 1.66 -3.36
N PHE A 58 11.45 1.68 -2.82
CA PHE A 58 12.06 0.46 -2.27
C PHE A 58 11.18 -0.18 -1.18
N TRP A 59 10.61 0.61 -0.27
CA TRP A 59 9.74 0.09 0.79
C TRP A 59 8.44 -0.50 0.23
N LEU A 60 7.83 0.16 -0.75
CA LEU A 60 6.62 -0.28 -1.42
C LEU A 60 6.83 -1.65 -2.08
N HIS A 61 7.98 -1.87 -2.71
CA HIS A 61 8.29 -3.15 -3.36
C HIS A 61 8.76 -4.25 -2.41
N SER A 62 9.32 -3.90 -1.24
CA SER A 62 9.92 -4.88 -0.32
C SER A 62 9.08 -5.21 0.91
N THR A 63 8.17 -4.31 1.32
CA THR A 63 7.47 -4.39 2.60
C THR A 63 5.96 -4.29 2.48
N ALA A 64 5.44 -3.50 1.52
CA ALA A 64 4.01 -3.36 1.38
C ALA A 64 3.34 -4.69 1.01
N TYR A 65 2.11 -4.88 1.48
CA TYR A 65 1.28 -5.98 1.00
C TYR A 65 1.07 -5.87 -0.51
N PRO A 66 1.02 -7.01 -1.24
CA PRO A 66 0.81 -6.98 -2.68
C PRO A 66 -0.54 -6.36 -3.03
N ARG A 67 -0.65 -5.85 -4.26
CA ARG A 67 -1.93 -5.40 -4.82
C ARG A 67 -2.98 -6.52 -4.68
N GLY A 68 -4.20 -6.13 -4.35
CA GLY A 68 -5.32 -7.04 -4.10
C GLY A 68 -5.44 -7.57 -2.67
N PHE A 69 -4.44 -7.34 -1.78
CA PHE A 69 -4.53 -7.80 -0.39
C PHE A 69 -5.64 -7.09 0.40
N HIS A 70 -5.71 -5.75 0.28
CA HIS A 70 -6.81 -4.95 0.80
C HIS A 70 -7.79 -4.63 -0.33
N SER A 71 -9.09 -4.61 -0.03
CA SER A 71 -10.11 -4.14 -0.95
C SER A 71 -10.02 -2.63 -1.15
N GLN A 72 -10.53 -2.13 -2.28
CA GLN A 72 -10.59 -0.69 -2.54
C GLN A 72 -11.29 0.07 -1.42
N THR A 73 -12.48 -0.39 -0.99
CA THR A 73 -13.24 0.22 0.11
C THR A 73 -12.45 0.25 1.43
N TYR A 74 -11.62 -0.74 1.71
CA TYR A 74 -10.75 -0.70 2.88
C TYR A 74 -9.74 0.44 2.77
N LEU A 75 -9.07 0.54 1.62
CA LEU A 75 -8.07 1.57 1.35
C LEU A 75 -8.70 2.96 1.42
N GLU A 76 -9.85 3.17 0.79
CA GLU A 76 -10.58 4.46 0.79
C GLU A 76 -10.93 4.92 2.20
N ASN A 77 -11.48 4.02 3.02
CA ASN A 77 -11.83 4.32 4.41
C ASN A 77 -10.60 4.71 5.24
N LYS A 78 -9.48 4.02 5.03
CA LYS A 78 -8.21 4.33 5.71
C LYS A 78 -7.62 5.65 5.24
N ASN A 79 -7.58 5.87 3.92
CA ASN A 79 -7.05 7.07 3.30
C ASN A 79 -7.80 8.31 3.76
N TYR A 80 -9.13 8.27 3.82
CA TYR A 80 -9.92 9.37 4.34
C TYR A 80 -9.46 9.80 5.74
N LEU A 81 -9.24 8.83 6.64
CA LEU A 81 -8.81 9.11 8.02
C LEU A 81 -7.37 9.62 8.09
N TYR A 82 -6.46 9.00 7.34
CA TYR A 82 -5.05 9.41 7.32
C TYR A 82 -4.86 10.80 6.70
N VAL A 83 -5.51 11.06 5.55
CA VAL A 83 -5.45 12.36 4.87
C VAL A 83 -6.09 13.45 5.71
N SER A 84 -7.21 13.18 6.38
CA SER A 84 -7.84 14.15 7.27
C SER A 84 -6.89 14.60 8.38
N GLU A 85 -6.25 13.66 9.07
CA GLU A 85 -5.27 13.99 10.12
C GLU A 85 -4.02 14.67 9.56
N TRP A 86 -3.50 14.20 8.43
CA TRP A 86 -2.39 14.86 7.74
C TRP A 86 -2.70 16.33 7.46
N ASN A 87 -3.85 16.61 6.84
CA ASN A 87 -4.27 17.96 6.48
C ASN A 87 -4.47 18.84 7.72
N ASN A 88 -5.00 18.29 8.83
CA ASN A 88 -5.09 19.01 10.10
C ASN A 88 -3.70 19.44 10.60
N ARG A 89 -2.68 18.57 10.49
CA ARG A 89 -1.31 18.86 10.93
C ARG A 89 -0.61 19.87 10.05
N VAL A 90 -0.82 19.84 8.73
CA VAL A 90 -0.30 20.85 7.78
C VAL A 90 -0.75 22.25 8.19
N LEU A 91 -1.98 22.42 8.69
CA LEU A 91 -2.53 23.69 9.14
C LEU A 91 -2.01 24.17 10.50
N GLN A 92 -1.19 23.35 11.18
CA GLN A 92 -0.69 23.63 12.53
C GLN A 92 0.86 23.59 12.59
N PRO A 93 1.57 24.43 11.80
CA PRO A 93 3.03 24.41 11.72
C PRO A 93 3.73 24.87 13.02
N GLN A 94 2.98 25.45 13.96
CA GLN A 94 3.49 25.81 15.29
C GLN A 94 3.55 24.60 16.23
N ILE A 95 2.84 23.52 15.92
CA ILE A 95 2.75 22.29 16.72
C ILE A 95 3.49 21.14 16.02
N TYR A 96 3.31 21.02 14.70
CA TYR A 96 3.90 19.95 13.89
C TYR A 96 5.03 20.48 13.02
N ASN A 97 6.05 19.67 12.84
CA ASN A 97 7.21 20.03 12.02
C ASN A 97 6.77 20.24 10.55
N PRO A 98 6.89 21.46 9.99
CA PRO A 98 6.47 21.74 8.62
C PRO A 98 7.27 20.97 7.57
N ASN A 99 8.48 20.50 7.90
CA ASN A 99 9.28 19.64 7.01
C ASN A 99 8.76 18.19 6.94
N LEU A 100 7.84 17.80 7.83
CA LEU A 100 7.15 16.50 7.76
C LEU A 100 5.76 16.62 7.13
N TYR A 101 5.13 17.79 7.22
CA TYR A 101 3.76 18.05 6.78
C TYR A 101 3.76 19.26 5.84
N GLU A 102 4.18 19.04 4.60
CA GLU A 102 4.47 20.13 3.66
C GLU A 102 3.21 20.74 3.02
N MET A 103 2.33 19.89 2.48
CA MET A 103 1.15 20.33 1.73
C MET A 103 -0.08 19.47 2.02
N THR A 104 -1.26 20.08 1.89
CA THR A 104 -2.53 19.37 2.03
C THR A 104 -2.79 18.48 0.83
N ILE A 105 -3.42 17.33 1.06
CA ILE A 105 -3.85 16.39 0.04
C ILE A 105 -5.35 16.59 -0.19
N GLN A 106 -5.74 16.91 -1.42
CA GLN A 106 -7.16 17.02 -1.80
C GLN A 106 -7.74 15.63 -2.07
N TYR A 107 -8.30 15.03 -1.04
CA TYR A 107 -8.93 13.71 -1.11
C TYR A 107 -10.42 13.82 -0.75
N ASP A 108 -11.29 13.57 -1.71
CA ASP A 108 -12.75 13.56 -1.55
C ASP A 108 -13.25 12.12 -1.46
N PRO A 109 -13.84 11.69 -0.32
CA PRO A 109 -14.33 10.31 -0.17
C PRO A 109 -15.51 9.96 -1.09
N ASN A 110 -16.09 10.93 -1.80
CA ASN A 110 -17.16 10.69 -2.79
C ASN A 110 -16.65 10.49 -4.22
N ILE A 111 -15.34 10.66 -4.44
CA ILE A 111 -14.71 10.46 -5.75
C ILE A 111 -14.05 9.07 -5.77
N ASP A 112 -14.36 8.29 -6.80
CA ASP A 112 -13.64 7.06 -7.09
C ASP A 112 -12.33 7.40 -7.81
N TYR A 113 -11.23 7.38 -7.08
CA TYR A 113 -9.87 7.55 -7.63
C TYR A 113 -9.32 6.25 -8.23
N GLY A 114 -10.03 5.14 -8.07
CA GLY A 114 -9.60 3.80 -8.43
C GLY A 114 -8.62 3.17 -7.44
N TYR A 115 -8.36 1.88 -7.67
CA TYR A 115 -7.59 1.06 -6.75
C TYR A 115 -6.14 1.52 -6.58
N GLU A 116 -5.42 1.78 -7.68
CA GLU A 116 -3.97 2.02 -7.62
C GLU A 116 -3.64 3.33 -6.90
N VAL A 117 -4.42 4.39 -7.15
CA VAL A 117 -4.28 5.67 -6.43
C VAL A 117 -4.49 5.46 -4.93
N ASN A 118 -5.58 4.78 -4.55
CA ASN A 118 -5.89 4.47 -3.16
C ASN A 118 -4.81 3.59 -2.51
N TYR A 119 -4.28 2.62 -3.24
CA TYR A 119 -3.22 1.73 -2.78
C TYR A 119 -1.93 2.50 -2.49
N LEU A 120 -1.53 3.42 -3.37
CA LEU A 120 -0.32 4.24 -3.17
C LEU A 120 -0.46 5.20 -2.00
N ILE A 121 -1.59 5.92 -1.88
CA ILE A 121 -1.85 6.81 -0.74
C ILE A 121 -1.77 6.03 0.57
N TYR A 122 -2.45 4.88 0.64
CA TYR A 122 -2.47 4.06 1.84
C TYR A 122 -1.06 3.63 2.26
N ASN A 123 -0.30 3.10 1.31
CA ASN A 123 1.03 2.59 1.59
C ASN A 123 2.01 3.70 1.95
N TYR A 124 1.90 4.88 1.33
CA TYR A 124 2.67 6.06 1.72
C TYR A 124 2.33 6.49 3.16
N MET A 125 1.06 6.50 3.54
CA MET A 125 0.65 6.86 4.90
C MET A 125 1.18 5.86 5.94
N ILE A 126 1.24 4.56 5.63
CA ILE A 126 1.87 3.56 6.50
C ILE A 126 3.39 3.76 6.57
N TYR A 127 4.04 3.96 5.43
CA TYR A 127 5.48 4.24 5.36
C TYR A 127 5.86 5.46 6.19
N PHE A 128 5.15 6.58 6.01
CA PHE A 128 5.36 7.83 6.72
C PHE A 128 5.23 7.65 8.24
N GLN A 129 4.16 6.99 8.68
CA GLN A 129 3.93 6.72 10.09
C GLN A 129 5.06 5.89 10.71
N ASN A 130 5.53 4.85 9.99
CA ASN A 130 6.64 4.01 10.45
C ASN A 130 7.99 4.73 10.40
N LYS A 131 8.31 5.44 9.32
CA LYS A 131 9.59 6.13 9.11
C LYS A 131 9.81 7.25 10.11
N TYR A 132 8.79 8.06 10.34
CA TYR A 132 8.86 9.27 11.16
C TYR A 132 8.24 9.08 12.56
N ASN A 133 7.87 7.84 12.91
CA ASN A 133 7.21 7.50 14.18
C ASN A 133 5.99 8.39 14.47
N GLN A 134 5.20 8.63 13.44
CA GLN A 134 3.97 9.43 13.53
C GLN A 134 2.77 8.49 13.64
N LYS A 135 1.74 8.92 14.36
CA LYS A 135 0.47 8.20 14.43
C LYS A 135 -0.64 9.10 13.90
N LEU A 136 -1.10 8.82 12.70
CA LEU A 136 -2.20 9.55 12.07
C LEU A 136 -3.54 8.94 12.49
N TYR A 137 -3.66 7.61 12.47
CA TYR A 137 -4.90 6.95 12.92
C TYR A 137 -4.70 5.47 13.26
N GLY A 138 -5.38 5.02 14.33
CA GLY A 138 -5.54 3.59 14.65
C GLY A 138 -4.24 2.82 14.82
N TYR A 139 -4.28 1.53 14.49
CA TYR A 139 -3.09 0.67 14.43
C TYR A 139 -2.32 0.89 13.13
N VAL A 140 -0.99 0.97 13.25
CA VAL A 140 -0.04 1.09 12.13
C VAL A 140 0.72 -0.23 12.02
N PRO A 141 0.57 -0.98 10.92
CA PRO A 141 1.35 -2.19 10.69
C PRO A 141 2.84 -1.85 10.56
N THR A 142 3.68 -2.53 11.34
CA THR A 142 5.14 -2.34 11.35
C THR A 142 5.87 -3.39 10.52
N LYS A 143 5.22 -4.54 10.27
CA LYS A 143 5.53 -5.62 9.32
C LYS A 143 4.44 -6.69 9.40
#